data_AF-Q764C3-F1
#
_entry.id   AF-Q764C3-F1
#
_cell.length_a   1.000
_cell.length_b   1.000
_cell.length_c   1.000
_cell.angle_alpha   90.00
_cell.angle_beta   90.00
_cell.angle_gamma   90.00
#
_symmetry.space_group_name_H-M   'P 1'
#
loop_
_entity.id
_entity.type
_entity.pdbx_description
1 polymer ?
#
loop_
_entity_poly.entity_id
_entity_poly.type
_entity_poly.pdbx_seq_one_letter_code
_entity_poly.pdbx_strand_id
1 'polypeptide(L)'
;DTVDIIPNDQGNRTTPSYVAFTDSERLIGDAAKNQVARNPENTVFDAKRLIGRKFDDQAVQSDMTHWPFKVVRGPKDKPIISVSYLGEKKEFHAEEISAMVLQKMKEISEAYLGRTIKNAVVTVPAYFNDSQRQATKDAGAIAGLNVMRIINEPTAAAIAYGLDKKGTGERNVLI
;
A
#
# COMPACT_ATOMS: atom_id res chain seq x y z
N ASP A 1 -18.89 18.69 -10.22
CA ASP A 1 -17.71 18.02 -9.62
C ASP A 1 -17.46 16.70 -10.33
N THR A 2 -16.43 16.66 -11.17
CA THR A 2 -15.95 15.45 -11.84
C THR A 2 -14.79 14.85 -11.04
N VAL A 3 -14.74 13.52 -10.97
CA VAL A 3 -13.60 12.80 -10.36
C VAL A 3 -12.63 12.43 -11.47
N ASP A 4 -11.38 12.86 -11.34
CA ASP A 4 -10.31 12.53 -12.28
C ASP A 4 -9.38 11.47 -11.71
N ILE A 5 -9.08 10.44 -12.50
CA ILE A 5 -8.10 9.40 -12.17
C ILE A 5 -6.76 9.79 -12.76
N ILE A 6 -5.80 10.10 -11.89
CA ILE A 6 -4.47 10.62 -12.26
C ILE A 6 -3.60 9.48 -12.83
N PRO A 7 -3.13 9.56 -14.08
CA PRO A 7 -2.15 8.61 -14.61
C PRO A 7 -0.77 8.84 -13.99
N ASN A 8 0.03 7.78 -13.88
CA ASN A 8 1.42 7.88 -13.47
C ASN A 8 2.33 8.38 -14.61
N ASP A 9 3.64 8.44 -14.33
CA ASP A 9 4.69 8.87 -15.26
C ASP A 9 4.82 8.00 -16.52
N GLN A 10 4.24 6.80 -16.53
CA GLN A 10 4.16 5.92 -17.71
C GLN A 10 2.80 5.99 -18.43
N GLY A 11 1.88 6.85 -17.96
CA GLY A 11 0.53 6.96 -18.51
C GLY A 11 -0.47 5.94 -17.93
N ASN A 12 -0.05 5.09 -17.00
CA ASN A 12 -0.92 4.07 -16.39
C ASN A 12 -1.82 4.71 -15.32
N ARG A 13 -3.12 4.38 -15.33
CA ARG A 13 -4.08 4.83 -14.29
C ARG A 13 -4.01 4.07 -12.97
N THR A 14 -3.13 3.07 -12.91
CA THR A 14 -2.84 2.27 -11.71
C THR A 14 -1.34 2.05 -11.65
N THR A 15 -0.76 2.17 -10.46
CA THR A 15 0.66 1.86 -10.24
C THR A 15 0.76 0.56 -9.42
N PRO A 16 1.59 -0.41 -9.83
CA PRO A 16 1.80 -1.63 -9.05
C PRO A 16 2.32 -1.34 -7.63
N SER A 17 1.79 -2.03 -6.62
CA SER A 17 2.27 -1.93 -5.23
C SER A 17 3.55 -2.76 -5.01
N TYR A 18 4.60 -2.40 -5.74
CA TYR A 18 5.91 -3.05 -5.72
C TYR A 18 6.97 -2.07 -5.26
N VAL A 19 7.89 -2.53 -4.41
CA VAL A 19 9.08 -1.80 -3.99
C VAL A 19 10.28 -2.73 -4.18
N ALA A 20 11.23 -2.34 -5.02
CA ALA A 20 12.46 -3.08 -5.23
C ALA A 20 13.66 -2.30 -4.67
N PHE A 21 14.56 -3.03 -4.03
CA PHE A 21 15.79 -2.50 -3.47
C PHE A 21 16.96 -3.03 -4.29
N THR A 22 17.84 -2.13 -4.72
CA THR A 22 19.05 -2.46 -5.49
C THR A 22 20.30 -1.95 -4.76
N ASP A 23 21.47 -2.18 -5.35
CA ASP A 23 22.74 -1.68 -4.81
C ASP A 23 22.92 -0.16 -4.99
N SER A 24 22.07 0.49 -5.80
CA SER A 24 22.16 1.91 -6.12
C SER A 24 20.93 2.72 -5.72
N GLU A 25 19.74 2.13 -5.79
CA GLU A 25 18.49 2.89 -5.66
C GLU A 25 17.32 2.03 -5.20
N ARG A 26 16.24 2.72 -4.86
CA ARG A 26 14.96 2.10 -4.54
C ARG A 26 13.98 2.40 -5.66
N LEU A 27 13.47 1.35 -6.29
CA LEU A 27 12.46 1.44 -7.35
C LEU A 27 11.08 1.21 -6.76
N ILE A 28 10.07 1.92 -7.26
CA ILE A 28 8.68 1.80 -6.81
C ILE A 28 7.77 1.76 -8.04
N GLY A 29 6.70 0.96 -8.00
CA GLY A 29 5.72 0.92 -9.07
C GLY A 29 6.14 0.05 -10.26
N ASP A 30 5.90 0.55 -11.47
CA ASP A 30 6.19 -0.17 -12.70
C ASP A 30 7.68 -0.55 -12.83
N ALA A 31 8.57 0.36 -12.45
CA ALA A 31 10.02 0.10 -12.46
C ALA A 31 10.41 -1.08 -11.56
N ALA A 32 9.82 -1.18 -10.36
CA ALA A 32 10.06 -2.29 -9.44
C ALA A 32 9.48 -3.61 -9.99
N LYS A 33 8.26 -3.58 -10.54
CA LYS A 33 7.62 -4.77 -11.11
C LYS A 33 8.38 -5.32 -12.32
N ASN A 34 8.88 -4.47 -13.20
CA ASN A 34 9.53 -4.88 -14.46
C ASN A 34 10.84 -5.65 -14.23
N GLN A 35 11.51 -5.44 -13.10
CA GLN A 35 12.79 -6.10 -12.79
C GLN A 35 12.66 -7.29 -11.83
N VAL A 36 11.44 -7.66 -11.39
CA VAL A 36 11.22 -8.71 -10.38
C VAL A 36 11.86 -10.05 -10.74
N ALA A 37 11.88 -10.41 -12.03
CA ALA A 37 12.47 -11.67 -12.49
C ALA A 37 14.01 -11.71 -12.33
N ARG A 38 14.66 -10.55 -12.26
CA ARG A 38 16.12 -10.42 -12.11
C ARG A 38 16.56 -10.22 -10.66
N ASN A 39 15.68 -9.69 -9.81
CA ASN A 39 15.96 -9.38 -8.41
C ASN A 39 14.79 -9.77 -7.49
N PRO A 40 14.37 -11.04 -7.49
CA PRO A 40 13.13 -11.46 -6.83
C PRO A 40 13.20 -11.31 -5.30
N GLU A 41 14.33 -11.61 -4.68
CA GLU A 41 14.49 -11.60 -3.21
C GLU A 41 14.45 -10.19 -2.59
N ASN A 42 14.79 -9.16 -3.38
CA ASN A 42 14.76 -7.76 -2.93
C ASN A 42 13.62 -6.95 -3.55
N THR A 43 12.65 -7.64 -4.17
CA THR A 43 11.45 -7.02 -4.74
C THR A 43 10.23 -7.41 -3.92
N VAL A 44 9.78 -6.47 -3.10
CA VAL A 44 8.68 -6.65 -2.17
C VAL A 44 7.37 -6.29 -2.85
N PHE A 45 6.39 -7.18 -2.74
CA PHE A 45 5.00 -6.99 -3.13
C PHE A 45 4.11 -7.59 -2.03
N ASP A 46 2.79 -7.40 -2.14
CA ASP A 46 1.84 -7.96 -1.19
C ASP A 46 2.05 -7.55 0.28
N ALA A 47 2.75 -6.44 0.54
CA ALA A 47 2.94 -5.91 1.89
C ALA A 47 1.60 -5.68 2.66
N LYS A 48 0.51 -5.44 1.94
CA LYS A 48 -0.86 -5.34 2.49
C LYS A 48 -1.33 -6.64 3.17
N ARG A 49 -0.76 -7.81 2.81
CA ARG A 49 -1.04 -9.09 3.47
C ARG A 49 -0.39 -9.19 4.85
N LEU A 50 0.70 -8.46 5.08
CA LEU A 50 1.45 -8.41 6.34
C LEU A 50 1.02 -7.28 7.28
N ILE A 51 0.49 -6.18 6.72
CA ILE A 51 0.22 -4.96 7.49
C ILE A 51 -0.72 -5.22 8.67
N GLY A 52 -0.31 -4.78 9.87
CA GLY A 52 -1.07 -4.93 11.11
C GLY A 52 -1.24 -6.36 11.63
N ARG A 53 -0.59 -7.36 11.03
CA ARG A 53 -0.60 -8.77 11.45
C ARG A 53 0.57 -9.10 12.37
N LYS A 54 0.48 -10.28 12.99
CA LYS A 54 1.58 -10.92 13.71
C LYS A 54 2.32 -11.89 12.81
N PHE A 55 3.60 -12.11 13.08
CA PHE A 55 4.43 -13.06 12.35
C PHE A 55 3.86 -14.47 12.46
N ASP A 56 3.37 -14.88 13.64
CA ASP A 56 2.76 -16.21 13.85
C ASP A 56 1.33 -16.37 13.33
N ASP A 57 0.71 -15.34 12.73
CA ASP A 57 -0.60 -15.51 12.10
C ASP A 57 -0.51 -16.61 11.02
N GLN A 58 -1.42 -17.58 11.05
CA GLN A 58 -1.44 -18.69 10.08
C GLN A 58 -1.48 -18.20 8.63
N ALA A 59 -2.19 -17.10 8.37
CA ALA A 59 -2.23 -16.47 7.06
C ALA A 59 -0.84 -15.94 6.64
N VAL A 60 -0.09 -15.34 7.57
CA VAL A 60 1.28 -14.85 7.30
C VAL A 60 2.22 -16.02 7.03
N GLN A 61 2.17 -17.07 7.86
CA GLN A 61 3.00 -18.26 7.66
C GLN A 61 2.70 -18.95 6.31
N SER A 62 1.43 -19.02 5.92
CA SER A 62 1.00 -19.56 4.63
C SER A 62 1.43 -18.67 3.45
N ASP A 63 1.26 -17.36 3.54
CA ASP A 63 1.64 -16.45 2.47
C ASP A 63 3.17 -16.42 2.25
N MET A 64 3.96 -16.52 3.34
CA MET A 64 5.43 -16.54 3.30
C MET A 64 6.03 -17.68 2.47
N THR A 65 5.34 -18.81 2.30
CA THR A 65 5.87 -19.91 1.47
C THR A 65 5.81 -19.61 -0.03
N HIS A 66 5.10 -18.56 -0.42
CA HIS A 66 4.88 -18.17 -1.82
C HIS A 66 5.70 -16.93 -2.22
N TRP A 67 6.39 -16.28 -1.27
CA TRP A 67 7.16 -15.07 -1.55
C TRP A 67 8.66 -15.38 -1.74
N PRO A 68 9.31 -14.71 -2.71
CA PRO A 68 10.75 -14.84 -2.90
C PRO A 68 11.55 -14.01 -1.87
N PHE A 69 10.98 -12.94 -1.33
CA PHE A 69 11.64 -12.09 -0.33
C PHE A 69 11.48 -12.67 1.07
N LYS A 70 12.45 -12.37 1.94
CA LYS A 70 12.48 -12.93 3.29
C LYS A 70 11.64 -12.10 4.26
N VAL A 71 10.80 -12.79 5.03
CA VAL A 71 10.11 -12.21 6.20
C VAL A 71 10.65 -12.89 7.46
N VAL A 72 11.05 -12.09 8.45
CA VAL A 72 11.60 -12.54 9.73
C VAL A 72 10.73 -12.08 10.89
N ARG A 73 10.84 -12.78 12.02
CA ARG A 73 10.16 -12.39 13.26
C ARG A 73 10.87 -11.19 13.89
N GLY A 74 10.14 -10.10 14.05
CA GLY A 74 10.58 -8.90 14.73
C GLY A 74 10.12 -8.81 16.19
N PRO A 75 10.44 -7.69 16.87
CA PRO A 75 9.97 -7.43 18.22
C PRO A 75 8.44 -7.45 18.32
N LYS A 76 7.93 -7.93 19.47
CA LYS A 76 6.48 -8.07 19.73
C LYS A 76 5.75 -8.91 18.67
N ASP A 77 6.45 -9.87 18.07
CA ASP A 77 5.90 -10.76 17.07
C ASP A 77 5.40 -10.05 15.80
N LYS A 78 5.98 -8.89 15.45
CA LYS A 78 5.69 -8.22 14.18
C LYS A 78 6.49 -8.86 13.04
N PRO A 79 5.89 -9.10 11.85
CA PRO A 79 6.65 -9.51 10.68
C PRO A 79 7.53 -8.35 10.19
N ILE A 80 8.77 -8.67 9.82
CA ILE A 80 9.75 -7.73 9.27
C ILE A 80 10.23 -8.27 7.93
N ILE A 81 10.20 -7.43 6.89
CA ILE A 81 10.67 -7.75 5.55
C ILE A 81 12.17 -7.43 5.50
N SER A 82 12.98 -8.42 5.14
CA SER A 82 14.43 -8.32 5.08
C SER A 82 14.91 -8.35 3.64
N VAL A 83 15.66 -7.34 3.22
CA VAL A 83 16.19 -7.17 1.85
C VAL A 83 17.65 -6.73 1.90
N SER A 84 18.38 -6.91 0.80
CA SER A 84 19.65 -6.23 0.55
C SER A 84 19.39 -4.90 -0.15
N TYR A 85 19.93 -3.81 0.39
CA TYR A 85 19.82 -2.47 -0.16
C TYR A 85 21.13 -1.71 0.06
N LEU A 86 21.70 -1.15 -1.01
CA LEU A 86 23.01 -0.48 -0.98
C LEU A 86 24.13 -1.38 -0.41
N GLY A 87 24.11 -2.67 -0.76
CA GLY A 87 25.08 -3.66 -0.26
C GLY A 87 24.90 -4.04 1.22
N GLU A 88 23.88 -3.53 1.91
CA GLU A 88 23.62 -3.84 3.32
C GLU A 88 22.27 -4.52 3.51
N LYS A 89 22.19 -5.41 4.51
CA LYS A 89 20.91 -5.94 4.95
C LYS A 89 20.08 -4.82 5.60
N LYS A 90 18.87 -4.60 5.09
CA LYS A 90 17.87 -3.69 5.67
C LYS A 90 16.60 -4.44 6.02
N GLU A 91 15.94 -3.93 7.06
CA GLU A 91 14.72 -4.50 7.63
C GLU A 91 13.64 -3.43 7.62
N PHE A 92 12.45 -3.78 7.13
CA PHE A 92 11.33 -2.88 6.99
C PHE A 92 10.06 -3.52 7.55
N HIS A 93 9.25 -2.73 8.24
CA HIS A 93 7.88 -3.08 8.54
C HIS A 93 6.99 -2.96 7.30
N ALA A 94 5.86 -3.67 7.31
CA ALA A 94 4.89 -3.62 6.22
C ALA A 94 4.30 -2.21 6.01
N GLU A 95 4.14 -1.44 7.11
CA GLU A 95 3.75 -0.04 7.07
C GLU A 95 4.77 0.86 6.34
N GLU A 96 6.08 0.59 6.46
CA GLU A 96 7.11 1.35 5.76
C GLU A 96 7.14 1.06 4.26
N ILE A 97 6.99 -0.21 3.86
CA ILE A 97 6.86 -0.58 2.45
C ILE A 97 5.61 0.05 1.84
N SER A 98 4.48 0.01 2.57
CA SER A 98 3.24 0.65 2.14
C SER A 98 3.37 2.16 2.04
N ALA A 99 4.14 2.79 2.94
CA ALA A 99 4.44 4.22 2.90
C ALA A 99 5.21 4.61 1.65
N MET A 100 6.17 3.79 1.20
CA MET A 100 6.91 4.03 -0.05
C MET A 100 5.96 4.03 -1.25
N VAL A 101 5.00 3.11 -1.30
CA VAL A 101 3.96 3.10 -2.34
C VAL A 101 3.09 4.35 -2.25
N LEU A 102 2.64 4.75 -1.06
CA LEU A 102 1.84 5.96 -0.86
C LEU A 102 2.62 7.23 -1.24
N GLN A 103 3.93 7.25 -0.99
CA GLN A 103 4.81 8.34 -1.40
C GLN A 103 4.89 8.45 -2.92
N LYS A 104 5.00 7.33 -3.66
CA LYS A 104 4.91 7.36 -5.13
C LYS A 104 3.55 7.86 -5.61
N MET A 105 2.45 7.47 -4.98
CA MET A 105 1.11 7.99 -5.33
C MET A 105 0.96 9.50 -5.05
N LYS A 106 1.58 9.98 -3.97
CA LYS A 106 1.68 11.41 -3.67
C LYS A 106 2.48 12.15 -4.74
N GLU A 107 3.67 11.66 -5.10
CA GLU A 107 4.52 12.25 -6.16
C GLU A 107 3.80 12.34 -7.51
N ILE A 108 3.09 11.27 -7.91
CA ILE A 108 2.26 11.26 -9.12
C ILE A 108 1.20 12.36 -9.07
N SER A 109 0.52 12.50 -7.92
CA SER A 109 -0.51 13.51 -7.73
C SER A 109 0.05 14.93 -7.73
N GLU A 110 1.22 15.14 -7.10
CA GLU A 110 1.92 16.43 -7.04
C GLU A 110 2.43 16.86 -8.42
N ALA A 111 2.97 15.92 -9.20
CA ALA A 111 3.41 16.17 -10.58
C ALA A 111 2.23 16.57 -11.48
N TYR A 112 1.07 15.92 -11.33
CA TYR A 112 -0.13 16.24 -12.10
C TYR A 112 -0.76 17.59 -11.70
N LEU A 113 -0.80 17.91 -10.40
CA LEU A 113 -1.48 19.10 -9.88
C LEU A 113 -0.58 20.33 -9.72
N GLY A 114 0.74 20.18 -9.85
CA GLY A 114 1.72 21.27 -9.70
C GLY A 114 1.81 21.86 -8.29
N ARG A 115 1.39 21.12 -7.26
CA ARG A 115 1.38 21.57 -5.87
C ARG A 115 1.54 20.40 -4.90
N THR A 116 2.04 20.69 -3.71
CA THR A 116 2.18 19.70 -2.62
C THR A 116 0.83 19.13 -2.18
N ILE A 117 0.76 17.82 -2.03
CA ILE A 117 -0.41 17.10 -1.52
C ILE A 117 -0.16 16.69 -0.08
N LYS A 118 -1.03 17.17 0.81
CA LYS A 118 -0.93 16.92 2.26
C LYS A 118 -2.05 16.02 2.78
N ASN A 119 -3.28 16.21 2.32
CA ASN A 119 -4.44 15.51 2.86
C ASN A 119 -4.84 14.36 1.94
N ALA A 120 -5.17 13.21 2.53
CA ALA A 120 -5.63 12.03 1.79
C ALA A 120 -6.71 11.27 2.54
N VAL A 121 -7.57 10.57 1.79
CA VAL A 121 -8.43 9.49 2.28
C VAL A 121 -7.85 8.20 1.72
N VAL A 122 -7.63 7.20 2.57
CA VAL A 122 -7.04 5.92 2.17
C VAL A 122 -8.08 4.81 2.40
N THR A 123 -8.23 3.93 1.42
CA THR A 123 -9.20 2.82 1.49
C THR A 123 -8.57 1.57 2.08
N VAL A 124 -9.36 0.76 2.78
CA VAL A 124 -8.97 -0.57 3.29
C VAL A 124 -10.07 -1.61 3.06
N PRO A 125 -9.75 -2.91 3.04
CA PRO A 125 -10.77 -3.96 2.98
C PRO A 125 -11.74 -3.86 4.16
N ALA A 126 -13.02 -4.17 3.94
CA ALA A 126 -14.03 -4.06 4.99
C ALA A 126 -13.72 -4.95 6.22
N TYR A 127 -13.07 -6.10 5.99
CA TYR A 127 -12.68 -7.05 7.03
C TYR A 127 -11.39 -6.66 7.79
N PHE A 128 -10.74 -5.53 7.45
CA PHE A 128 -9.58 -5.08 8.22
C PHE A 128 -9.98 -4.71 9.65
N ASN A 129 -9.25 -5.29 10.60
CA ASN A 129 -9.39 -4.96 12.02
C ASN A 129 -8.69 -3.63 12.38
N ASP A 130 -8.83 -3.20 13.64
CA ASP A 130 -8.30 -1.92 14.11
C ASP A 130 -6.77 -1.82 13.97
N SER A 131 -6.03 -2.90 14.23
CA SER A 131 -4.57 -2.94 14.07
C SER A 131 -4.16 -2.68 12.62
N GLN A 132 -4.83 -3.32 11.67
CA GLN A 132 -4.54 -3.16 10.24
C GLN A 132 -4.94 -1.76 9.72
N ARG A 133 -6.06 -1.22 10.21
CA ARG A 133 -6.48 0.16 9.92
C ARG A 133 -5.49 1.18 10.44
N GLN A 134 -5.03 1.01 11.68
CA GLN A 134 -4.05 1.89 12.28
C GLN A 134 -2.71 1.81 11.55
N ALA A 135 -2.21 0.60 11.25
CA ALA A 135 -0.96 0.44 10.51
C ALA A 135 -1.04 1.04 9.08
N THR A 136 -2.20 0.99 8.42
CA THR A 136 -2.41 1.67 7.13
C THR A 136 -2.40 3.20 7.28
N LYS A 137 -2.98 3.71 8.37
CA LYS A 137 -2.94 5.14 8.70
C LYS A 137 -1.50 5.60 9.00
N ASP A 138 -0.74 4.78 9.72
CA ASP A 138 0.67 5.03 10.04
C ASP A 138 1.52 5.07 8.75
N ALA A 139 1.28 4.16 7.80
CA ALA A 139 1.92 4.21 6.49
C ALA A 139 1.67 5.54 5.76
N GLY A 140 0.45 6.08 5.84
CA GLY A 140 0.13 7.40 5.31
C GLY A 140 0.90 8.52 6.02
N ALA A 141 1.00 8.46 7.35
CA ALA A 141 1.77 9.43 8.12
C ALA A 141 3.27 9.39 7.76
N ILE A 142 3.86 8.20 7.62
CA ILE A 142 5.25 8.00 7.20
C ILE A 142 5.49 8.58 5.79
N ALA A 143 4.52 8.46 4.89
CA ALA A 143 4.56 9.07 3.55
C ALA A 143 4.37 10.61 3.56
N GLY A 144 4.22 11.23 4.73
CA GLY A 144 3.98 12.66 4.87
C GLY A 144 2.58 13.08 4.40
N LEU A 145 1.58 12.21 4.61
CA LEU A 145 0.16 12.48 4.37
C LEU A 145 -0.60 12.59 5.69
N ASN A 146 -1.45 13.60 5.80
CA ASN A 146 -2.53 13.67 6.77
C ASN A 146 -3.70 12.80 6.28
N VAL A 147 -3.80 11.59 6.84
CA VAL A 147 -4.88 10.66 6.54
C VAL A 147 -6.16 11.11 7.25
N MET A 148 -7.00 11.84 6.52
CA MET A 148 -8.24 12.43 7.03
C MET A 148 -9.25 11.36 7.47
N ARG A 149 -9.30 10.25 6.73
CA ARG A 149 -10.18 9.13 7.01
C ARG A 149 -9.64 7.85 6.40
N ILE A 150 -9.83 6.74 7.10
CA ILE A 150 -9.78 5.41 6.53
C ILE A 150 -11.21 4.98 6.21
N ILE A 151 -11.50 4.66 4.96
CA ILE A 151 -12.83 4.18 4.54
C ILE A 151 -12.75 2.76 3.99
N ASN A 152 -13.85 2.03 4.05
CA ASN A 152 -13.90 0.70 3.46
C ASN A 152 -13.90 0.80 1.93
N GLU A 153 -13.15 -0.05 1.26
CA GLU A 153 -13.15 -0.20 -0.21
C GLU A 153 -14.57 -0.35 -0.79
N PRO A 154 -15.46 -1.24 -0.28
CA PRO A 154 -16.82 -1.32 -0.81
C PRO A 154 -17.65 -0.05 -0.56
N THR A 155 -17.38 0.69 0.52
CA THR A 155 -18.04 1.98 0.77
C THR A 155 -17.55 3.04 -0.22
N ALA A 156 -16.25 3.08 -0.51
CA ALA A 156 -15.69 3.98 -1.52
C ALA A 156 -16.29 3.70 -2.91
N ALA A 157 -16.45 2.42 -3.27
CA ALA A 157 -17.13 2.01 -4.50
C ALA A 157 -18.59 2.49 -4.52
N ALA A 158 -19.35 2.29 -3.44
CA ALA A 158 -20.73 2.75 -3.35
C ALA A 158 -20.87 4.28 -3.50
N ILE A 159 -19.95 5.05 -2.90
CA ILE A 159 -19.87 6.52 -3.04
C ILE A 159 -19.58 6.91 -4.49
N ALA A 160 -18.66 6.22 -5.16
CA ALA A 160 -18.31 6.50 -6.55
C ALA A 160 -19.51 6.32 -7.51
N TYR A 161 -20.40 5.37 -7.24
CA TYR A 161 -21.66 5.17 -7.98
C TYR A 161 -22.80 6.12 -7.55
N GLY A 162 -22.56 7.00 -6.57
CA GLY A 162 -23.55 7.92 -6.01
C GLY A 162 -24.73 7.20 -5.35
N LEU A 163 -24.50 5.99 -4.83
CA LEU A 163 -25.55 5.18 -4.20
C LEU A 163 -26.00 5.79 -2.87
N ASP A 164 -25.14 6.59 -2.24
CA ASP A 164 -25.40 7.39 -1.03
C ASP A 164 -26.33 8.60 -1.29
N LYS A 165 -26.39 9.07 -2.55
CA LYS A 165 -27.18 10.27 -2.94
C LYS A 165 -28.50 9.96 -3.62
N LYS A 166 -28.76 8.71 -3.99
CA LYS A 166 -29.99 8.32 -4.69
C LYS A 166 -31.04 7.89 -3.65
N GLY A 167 -32.23 8.51 -3.70
CA GLY A 167 -33.46 8.07 -3.02
C GLY A 167 -33.51 8.22 -1.50
N THR A 168 -34.72 8.11 -0.95
CA THR A 168 -35.02 8.08 0.48
C THR A 168 -35.28 6.64 0.93
N GLY A 169 -34.56 6.15 1.95
CA GLY A 169 -34.77 4.82 2.55
C GLY A 169 -33.52 3.93 2.59
N GLU A 170 -33.60 2.82 3.31
CA GLU A 170 -32.54 1.82 3.41
C GLU A 170 -32.30 1.11 2.07
N ARG A 171 -31.04 0.75 1.80
CA ARG A 171 -30.63 0.08 0.57
C ARG A 171 -29.62 -1.02 0.84
N ASN A 172 -29.89 -2.19 0.28
CA ASN A 172 -28.96 -3.31 0.29
C ASN A 172 -28.11 -3.25 -0.98
N VAL A 173 -26.80 -3.11 -0.82
CA VAL A 173 -25.83 -3.03 -1.92
C VAL A 173 -24.82 -4.15 -1.75
N LEU A 174 -24.69 -5.01 -2.76
CA LEU A 174 -23.67 -6.03 -2.84
C LEU A 174 -22.58 -5.53 -3.78
N ILE A 175 -21.35 -5.46 -3.26
CA ILE A 175 -20.12 -5.09 -3.99
C ILE A 175 -19.27 -6.34 -4.13
#